data_AF-Q97Y73-F1
#
_entry.id   AF-Q97Y73-F1
#
_cell.length_a   1.000
_cell.length_b   1.000
_cell.length_c   1.000
_cell.angle_alpha   90.00
_cell.angle_beta   90.00
_cell.angle_gamma   90.00
#
_symmetry.space_group_name_H-M   'P 1'
#
loop_
_entity.id
_entity.type
_entity.pdbx_description
1 polymer ?
#
loop_
_entity_poly.entity_id
_entity_poly.type
_entity_poly.pdbx_seq_one_letter_code
_entity_poly.pdbx_strand_id
1 'polypeptide(L)'
;MSEKIIDELLNNPQLLSVLAEKIYGRLKDEIVIKKLEENSEAIRALQETVNKHTEAIQSLQEAVKEQGKAIQALQQVTQSLQETVNKHTEAIQSLQEAVKEQGKAIQALQQVTQSLQETVNKHTEAIQSLQEAVKKQGEAIEALQKAVLRLGREVKKLSIELGSFTNRAGKGMEKAMLKLYRKSLELHSVDPKKVAHGKIVDDEGVIEKGKVFEVDFYETNEYVYVFEIKNFADKGTYDQIIVRKKLFSAKYKNKKIKIFVVANFVDEKVKKKLEEEGVEVIASHVIK
;
A
#
# COMPACT_ATOMS: atom_id res chain seq x y z
N MET A 1 -159.02 -45.68 -1.55
CA MET A 1 -158.68 -46.48 -2.74
C MET A 1 -157.36 -47.24 -2.57
N SER A 2 -156.43 -46.76 -1.74
CA SER A 2 -155.13 -47.41 -1.48
C SER A 2 -155.20 -48.71 -0.66
N GLU A 3 -156.04 -48.80 0.39
CA GLU A 3 -156.07 -49.99 1.29
C GLU A 3 -156.56 -51.29 0.62
N LYS A 4 -157.59 -51.24 -0.24
CA LYS A 4 -158.07 -52.41 -0.98
C LYS A 4 -157.02 -53.00 -1.92
N ILE A 5 -156.22 -52.14 -2.55
CA ILE A 5 -155.15 -52.56 -3.48
C ILE A 5 -154.00 -53.23 -2.69
N ILE A 6 -153.74 -52.79 -1.46
CA ILE A 6 -152.72 -53.37 -0.58
C ILE A 6 -153.12 -54.77 -0.12
N ASP A 7 -154.39 -54.98 0.27
CA ASP A 7 -154.90 -56.29 0.68
C ASP A 7 -154.89 -57.33 -0.45
N GLU A 8 -155.19 -56.93 -1.69
CA GLU A 8 -155.10 -57.80 -2.88
C GLU A 8 -153.65 -58.20 -3.23
N LEU A 9 -152.70 -57.28 -3.03
CA LEU A 9 -151.27 -57.52 -3.24
C LEU A 9 -150.68 -58.48 -2.19
N LEU A 10 -151.10 -58.36 -0.92
CA LEU A 10 -150.58 -59.17 0.18
C LEU A 10 -151.14 -60.61 0.21
N ASN A 11 -152.38 -60.81 -0.27
CA ASN A 11 -153.05 -62.11 -0.22
C ASN A 11 -152.94 -62.94 -1.53
N ASN A 12 -152.24 -62.43 -2.55
CA ASN A 12 -151.99 -63.16 -3.81
C ASN A 12 -150.51 -63.62 -3.90
N PRO A 13 -150.24 -64.93 -3.74
CA PRO A 13 -148.86 -65.47 -3.70
C PRO A 13 -148.04 -65.19 -4.96
N GLN A 14 -148.68 -65.14 -6.14
CA GLN A 14 -147.99 -64.86 -7.40
C GLN A 14 -147.59 -63.39 -7.49
N LEU A 15 -148.47 -62.47 -7.08
CA LEU A 15 -148.15 -61.04 -7.00
C LEU A 15 -147.08 -60.76 -5.93
N LEU A 16 -147.15 -61.44 -4.78
CA LEU A 16 -146.18 -61.33 -3.69
C LEU A 16 -144.78 -61.80 -4.11
N SER A 17 -144.69 -62.91 -4.85
CA SER A 17 -143.42 -63.43 -5.40
C SER A 17 -142.80 -62.47 -6.43
N VAL A 18 -143.60 -61.96 -7.36
CA VAL A 18 -143.13 -60.99 -8.38
C VAL A 18 -142.70 -59.68 -7.70
N LEU A 19 -143.42 -59.25 -6.65
CA LEU A 19 -143.05 -58.08 -5.86
C LEU A 19 -141.75 -58.31 -5.09
N ALA A 20 -141.57 -59.46 -4.45
CA ALA A 20 -140.35 -59.82 -3.73
C ALA A 20 -139.13 -59.91 -4.65
N GLU A 21 -139.27 -60.50 -5.84
CA GLU A 21 -138.21 -60.58 -6.85
C GLU A 21 -137.81 -59.19 -7.35
N LYS A 22 -138.80 -58.31 -7.57
CA LYS A 22 -138.58 -56.92 -8.00
C LYS A 22 -137.94 -56.05 -6.91
N ILE A 23 -138.33 -56.28 -5.64
CA ILE A 23 -137.70 -55.64 -4.47
C ILE A 23 -136.26 -56.13 -4.29
N TYR A 24 -136.03 -57.44 -4.38
CA TYR A 24 -134.70 -58.05 -4.28
C TYR A 24 -133.76 -57.55 -5.38
N GLY A 25 -134.23 -57.49 -6.64
CA GLY A 25 -133.49 -56.92 -7.76
C GLY A 25 -133.09 -55.47 -7.50
N ARG A 26 -134.03 -54.62 -7.06
CA ARG A 26 -133.73 -53.22 -6.70
C ARG A 26 -132.74 -53.08 -5.56
N LEU A 27 -132.89 -53.85 -4.47
CA LEU A 27 -131.97 -53.82 -3.33
C LEU A 27 -130.56 -54.29 -3.72
N LYS A 28 -130.46 -55.33 -4.56
CA LYS A 28 -129.19 -55.81 -5.10
C LYS A 28 -128.53 -54.74 -5.97
N ASP A 29 -129.28 -54.10 -6.86
CA ASP A 29 -128.79 -53.02 -7.71
C ASP A 29 -128.31 -51.83 -6.88
N GLU A 30 -129.07 -51.44 -5.84
CA GLU A 30 -128.69 -50.34 -4.92
C GLU A 30 -127.39 -50.64 -4.15
N ILE A 31 -127.23 -51.86 -3.64
CA ILE A 31 -125.98 -52.29 -2.99
C ILE A 31 -124.80 -52.29 -3.97
N VAL A 32 -125.02 -52.75 -5.20
CA VAL A 32 -123.98 -52.77 -6.24
C VAL A 32 -123.59 -51.35 -6.63
N ILE A 33 -124.56 -50.45 -6.82
CA ILE A 33 -124.35 -49.02 -7.11
C ILE A 33 -123.53 -48.39 -5.98
N LYS A 34 -123.93 -48.57 -4.71
CA LYS A 34 -123.19 -48.02 -3.58
C LYS A 34 -121.75 -48.49 -3.51
N LYS A 35 -121.49 -49.79 -3.73
CA LYS A 35 -120.12 -50.34 -3.79
C LYS A 35 -119.33 -49.79 -4.99
N LEU A 36 -119.98 -49.58 -6.12
CA LEU A 36 -119.35 -48.95 -7.30
C LEU A 36 -118.99 -47.50 -7.02
N GLU A 37 -119.84 -46.75 -6.32
CA GLU A 37 -119.58 -45.37 -5.88
C GLU A 37 -118.40 -45.33 -4.89
N GLU A 38 -118.42 -46.16 -3.84
CA GLU A 38 -117.31 -46.28 -2.86
C GLU A 38 -115.98 -46.63 -3.54
N ASN A 39 -115.99 -47.60 -4.46
CA ASN A 39 -114.81 -47.95 -5.25
C ASN A 39 -114.36 -46.80 -6.16
N SER A 40 -115.30 -46.07 -6.76
CA SER A 40 -114.98 -44.91 -7.62
C SER A 40 -114.33 -43.78 -6.82
N GLU A 41 -114.78 -43.53 -5.59
CA GLU A 41 -114.15 -42.60 -4.66
C GLU A 41 -112.76 -43.06 -4.24
N ALA A 42 -112.60 -44.33 -3.87
CA ALA A 42 -111.30 -44.90 -3.53
C ALA A 42 -110.30 -44.83 -4.69
N ILE A 43 -110.76 -45.12 -5.92
CA ILE A 43 -109.96 -44.98 -7.15
C ILE A 43 -109.54 -43.52 -7.35
N ARG A 44 -110.44 -42.55 -7.16
CA ARG A 44 -110.09 -41.12 -7.26
C ARG A 44 -109.04 -40.71 -6.24
N ALA A 45 -109.16 -41.15 -4.98
CA ALA A 45 -108.19 -40.84 -3.94
C ALA A 45 -106.80 -41.45 -4.22
N LEU A 46 -106.77 -42.68 -4.74
CA LEU A 46 -105.53 -43.32 -5.20
C LEU A 46 -104.92 -42.58 -6.38
N GLN A 47 -105.73 -42.14 -7.36
CA GLN A 47 -105.27 -41.36 -8.50
C GLN A 47 -104.61 -40.04 -8.05
N GLU A 48 -105.22 -39.34 -7.10
CA GLU A 48 -104.66 -38.10 -6.53
C GLU A 48 -103.33 -38.37 -5.80
N THR A 49 -103.25 -39.47 -5.05
CA THR A 49 -102.01 -39.89 -4.37
C THR A 49 -100.90 -40.23 -5.37
N VAL A 50 -101.23 -40.94 -6.44
CA VAL A 50 -100.29 -41.28 -7.52
C VAL A 50 -99.78 -40.01 -8.22
N ASN A 51 -100.65 -39.03 -8.47
CA ASN A 51 -100.24 -37.75 -9.05
C ASN A 51 -99.26 -37.01 -8.13
N LYS A 52 -99.56 -36.91 -6.82
CA LYS A 52 -98.65 -36.30 -5.83
C LYS A 52 -97.29 -37.01 -5.77
N HIS A 53 -97.27 -38.33 -5.80
CA HIS A 53 -96.01 -39.09 -5.85
C HIS A 53 -95.25 -38.85 -7.15
N THR A 54 -95.94 -38.73 -8.29
CA THR A 54 -95.31 -38.45 -9.58
C THR A 54 -94.63 -37.09 -9.58
N GLU A 55 -95.29 -36.06 -9.05
CA GLU A 55 -94.72 -34.72 -8.86
C GLU A 55 -93.50 -34.76 -7.93
N ALA A 56 -93.60 -35.45 -6.79
CA ALA A 56 -92.48 -35.59 -5.85
C ALA A 56 -91.27 -36.32 -6.48
N ILE A 57 -91.51 -37.36 -7.29
CA ILE A 57 -90.46 -38.07 -8.03
C ILE A 57 -89.79 -37.14 -9.04
N GLN A 58 -90.56 -36.33 -9.77
CA GLN A 58 -90.00 -35.36 -10.72
C GLN A 58 -89.11 -34.34 -9.99
N SER A 59 -89.57 -33.77 -8.88
CA SER A 59 -88.75 -32.84 -8.08
C SER A 59 -87.47 -33.48 -7.55
N LEU A 60 -87.53 -34.75 -7.11
CA LEU A 60 -86.34 -35.49 -6.68
C LEU A 60 -85.37 -35.76 -7.84
N GLN A 61 -85.86 -36.09 -9.03
CA GLN A 61 -85.03 -36.29 -10.22
C GLN A 61 -84.30 -35.00 -10.62
N GLU A 62 -84.97 -33.85 -10.54
CA GLU A 62 -84.34 -32.54 -10.77
C GLU A 62 -83.26 -32.24 -9.72
N ALA A 63 -83.56 -32.47 -8.44
CA ALA A 63 -82.59 -32.29 -7.35
C ALA A 63 -81.34 -33.17 -7.53
N VAL A 64 -81.52 -34.45 -7.90
CA VAL A 64 -80.41 -35.37 -8.18
C VAL A 64 -79.57 -34.89 -9.37
N LYS A 65 -80.20 -34.36 -10.42
CA LYS A 65 -79.49 -33.81 -11.58
C LYS A 65 -78.64 -32.59 -11.20
N GLU A 66 -79.17 -31.68 -10.38
CA GLU A 66 -78.41 -30.51 -9.90
C GLU A 66 -77.26 -30.92 -8.98
N GLN A 67 -77.47 -31.90 -8.09
CA GLN A 67 -76.37 -32.47 -7.28
C GLN A 67 -75.28 -33.09 -8.16
N GLY A 68 -75.64 -33.79 -9.23
CA GLY A 68 -74.68 -34.34 -10.19
C GLY A 68 -73.80 -33.26 -10.83
N LYS A 69 -74.39 -32.13 -11.23
CA LYS A 69 -73.63 -30.97 -11.75
C LYS A 69 -72.71 -30.37 -10.69
N ALA A 70 -73.19 -30.21 -9.46
CA ALA A 70 -72.39 -29.69 -8.35
C ALA A 70 -71.18 -30.59 -8.04
N ILE A 71 -71.37 -31.92 -8.06
CA ILE A 71 -70.29 -32.90 -7.89
C ILE A 71 -69.25 -32.77 -9.01
N GLN A 72 -69.68 -32.64 -10.27
CA GLN A 72 -68.75 -32.44 -11.39
C GLN A 72 -67.94 -31.15 -11.25
N ALA A 73 -68.57 -30.05 -10.83
CA ALA A 73 -67.88 -28.79 -10.58
C ALA A 73 -66.83 -28.92 -9.46
N LEU A 74 -67.19 -29.59 -8.35
CA LEU A 74 -66.25 -29.85 -7.25
C LEU A 74 -65.07 -30.75 -7.67
N GLN A 75 -65.30 -31.73 -8.54
CA GLN A 75 -64.23 -32.57 -9.08
C GLN A 75 -63.24 -31.75 -9.91
N GLN A 76 -63.72 -30.82 -10.75
CA GLN A 76 -62.85 -29.92 -11.52
C GLN A 76 -62.03 -28.99 -10.62
N VAL A 77 -62.66 -28.41 -9.59
CA VAL A 77 -61.96 -27.57 -8.60
C VAL A 77 -60.88 -28.38 -7.88
N THR A 78 -61.19 -29.62 -7.49
CA THR A 78 -60.23 -30.51 -6.81
C THR A 78 -59.03 -30.82 -7.70
N GLN A 79 -59.25 -31.10 -8.98
CA GLN A 79 -58.17 -31.33 -9.93
C GLN A 79 -57.27 -30.10 -10.11
N SER A 80 -57.88 -28.91 -10.24
CA SER A 80 -57.13 -27.65 -10.36
C SER A 80 -56.29 -27.33 -9.10
N LEU A 81 -56.84 -27.62 -7.91
CA LEU A 81 -56.10 -27.49 -6.66
C LEU A 81 -54.92 -28.48 -6.58
N GLN A 82 -55.11 -29.73 -7.03
CA GLN A 82 -54.03 -30.71 -7.06
C GLN A 82 -52.88 -30.27 -7.98
N GLU A 83 -53.19 -29.75 -9.17
CA GLU A 83 -52.19 -29.19 -10.08
C GLU A 83 -51.45 -27.99 -9.45
N THR A 84 -52.18 -27.14 -8.72
CA THR A 84 -51.60 -26.01 -8.01
C THR A 84 -50.63 -26.47 -6.91
N VAL A 85 -51.02 -27.47 -6.12
CA VAL A 85 -50.17 -28.07 -5.07
C VAL A 85 -48.91 -28.68 -5.67
N ASN A 86 -49.01 -29.38 -6.81
CA ASN A 86 -47.85 -29.96 -7.48
C ASN A 86 -46.86 -28.87 -7.93
N LYS A 87 -47.35 -27.79 -8.55
CA LYS A 87 -46.52 -26.62 -8.93
C LYS A 87 -45.83 -25.97 -7.72
N HIS A 88 -46.55 -25.84 -6.61
CA HIS A 88 -45.95 -25.28 -5.38
C HIS A 88 -44.89 -26.21 -4.80
N THR A 89 -45.09 -27.53 -4.89
CA THR A 89 -44.11 -28.53 -4.42
C THR A 89 -42.81 -28.44 -5.22
N GLU A 90 -42.89 -28.35 -6.55
CA GLU A 90 -41.73 -28.17 -7.43
C GLU A 90 -40.99 -26.84 -7.15
N ALA A 91 -41.74 -25.76 -6.94
CA ALA A 91 -41.17 -24.46 -6.57
C ALA A 91 -40.43 -24.51 -5.22
N ILE A 92 -41.01 -25.19 -4.23
CA ILE A 92 -40.39 -25.38 -2.91
C ILE A 92 -39.08 -26.18 -3.02
N GLN A 93 -39.08 -27.27 -3.79
CA GLN A 93 -37.86 -28.06 -4.02
C GLN A 93 -36.77 -27.23 -4.69
N SER A 94 -37.12 -26.45 -5.71
CA SER A 94 -36.19 -25.55 -6.40
C SER A 94 -35.59 -24.50 -5.46
N LEU A 95 -36.41 -23.93 -4.56
CA LEU A 95 -35.93 -22.99 -3.54
C LEU A 95 -35.01 -23.67 -2.51
N GLN A 96 -35.31 -24.89 -2.09
CA GLN A 96 -34.46 -25.66 -1.18
C GLN A 96 -33.07 -25.93 -1.78
N GLU A 97 -33.00 -26.27 -3.07
CA GLU A 97 -31.73 -26.43 -3.78
C GLU A 97 -30.95 -25.10 -3.86
N ALA A 98 -31.62 -24.00 -4.21
CA ALA A 98 -30.99 -22.68 -4.25
C ALA A 98 -30.43 -22.26 -2.87
N VAL A 99 -31.17 -22.51 -1.79
CA VAL A 99 -30.70 -22.24 -0.41
C VAL A 99 -29.48 -23.09 -0.07
N LYS A 100 -29.45 -24.36 -0.49
CA LYS A 100 -28.29 -25.25 -0.25
C LYS A 100 -27.04 -24.74 -0.97
N GLU A 101 -27.17 -24.31 -2.23
CA GLU A 101 -26.05 -23.75 -2.98
C GLU A 101 -25.56 -22.42 -2.41
N GLN A 102 -26.48 -21.53 -1.98
CA GLN A 102 -26.11 -20.32 -1.24
C GLN A 102 -25.35 -20.64 0.05
N GLY A 103 -25.77 -21.68 0.79
CA GLY A 103 -25.06 -22.14 1.99
C GLY A 103 -23.61 -22.55 1.70
N LYS A 104 -23.36 -23.28 0.61
CA LYS A 104 -22.00 -23.63 0.17
C LYS A 104 -21.18 -22.41 -0.22
N ALA A 105 -21.78 -21.46 -0.95
CA ALA A 105 -21.11 -20.22 -1.34
C ALA A 105 -20.70 -19.39 -0.11
N ILE A 106 -21.57 -19.29 0.90
CA ILE A 106 -21.27 -18.60 2.16
C ILE A 106 -20.09 -19.28 2.89
N GLN A 107 -20.07 -20.62 2.97
CA GLN A 107 -18.95 -21.35 3.58
C GLN A 107 -17.62 -21.10 2.85
N ALA A 108 -17.63 -21.08 1.50
CA ALA A 108 -16.44 -20.78 0.72
C ALA A 108 -15.94 -19.34 0.99
N LEU A 109 -16.85 -18.36 1.04
CA LEU A 109 -16.50 -16.97 1.38
C LEU A 109 -15.93 -16.83 2.80
N GLN A 110 -16.45 -17.58 3.78
CA GLN A 110 -15.90 -17.62 5.13
C GLN A 110 -14.45 -18.14 5.14
N GLN A 111 -14.15 -19.21 4.39
CA GLN A 111 -12.79 -19.74 4.28
C GLN A 111 -11.82 -18.74 3.64
N VAL A 112 -12.23 -18.08 2.55
CA VAL A 112 -11.44 -17.02 1.91
C VAL A 112 -11.19 -15.86 2.89
N THR A 113 -12.21 -15.46 3.65
CA THR A 113 -12.09 -14.39 4.65
C THR A 113 -11.07 -14.75 5.74
N GLN A 114 -11.10 -15.99 6.23
CA GLN A 114 -10.12 -16.48 7.21
C GLN A 114 -8.69 -16.47 6.63
N SER A 115 -8.50 -16.96 5.40
CA SER A 115 -7.20 -16.94 4.73
C SER A 115 -6.65 -15.53 4.52
N LEU A 116 -7.52 -14.57 4.19
CA LEU A 116 -7.14 -13.17 4.07
C LEU A 116 -6.73 -12.59 5.43
N GLN A 117 -7.46 -12.91 6.49
CA GLN A 117 -7.11 -12.46 7.85
C GLN A 117 -5.73 -12.98 8.29
N GLU A 118 -5.41 -14.24 8.00
CA GLU A 118 -4.08 -14.80 8.27
C GLU A 118 -2.98 -14.10 7.47
N THR A 119 -3.25 -13.76 6.20
CA THR A 119 -2.31 -13.03 5.34
C THR A 119 -2.06 -11.62 5.87
N VAL A 120 -3.12 -10.92 6.29
CA VAL A 120 -3.03 -9.59 6.92
C VAL A 120 -2.17 -9.66 8.18
N ASN A 121 -2.39 -10.64 9.05
CA ASN A 121 -1.60 -10.80 10.28
C ASN A 121 -0.10 -10.99 9.97
N LYS A 122 0.24 -11.84 9.00
CA LYS A 122 1.64 -12.02 8.55
C LYS A 122 2.26 -10.73 8.02
N HIS A 123 1.49 -9.94 7.27
CA HIS A 123 1.97 -8.65 6.77
C HIS A 123 2.18 -7.64 7.92
N THR A 124 1.30 -7.62 8.92
CA THR A 124 1.47 -6.78 10.12
C THR A 124 2.75 -7.12 10.87
N GLU A 125 3.05 -8.40 11.09
CA GLU A 125 4.30 -8.84 11.74
C GLU A 125 5.56 -8.46 10.94
N ALA A 126 5.50 -8.61 9.60
CA ALA A 126 6.59 -8.21 8.72
C ALA A 126 6.84 -6.69 8.75
N ILE A 127 5.77 -5.89 8.76
CA ILE A 127 5.86 -4.43 8.86
C ILE A 127 6.49 -4.02 10.21
N GLN A 128 6.08 -4.62 11.32
CA GLN A 128 6.68 -4.35 12.64
C GLN A 128 8.18 -4.67 12.64
N SER A 129 8.56 -5.83 12.08
CA SER A 129 9.97 -6.23 11.96
C SER A 129 10.79 -5.24 11.13
N LEU A 130 10.24 -4.74 10.02
CA LEU A 130 10.88 -3.72 9.19
C LEU A 130 11.02 -2.38 9.92
N GLN A 131 10.01 -1.96 10.69
CA GLN A 131 10.07 -0.74 11.50
C GLN A 131 11.20 -0.80 12.54
N GLU A 132 11.37 -1.95 13.20
CA GLU A 132 12.48 -2.16 14.13
C GLU A 132 13.85 -2.11 13.43
N ALA A 133 13.97 -2.74 12.25
CA ALA A 133 15.20 -2.74 11.47
C ALA A 133 15.57 -1.31 11.02
N VAL A 134 14.59 -0.53 10.54
CA VAL A 134 14.78 0.88 10.16
C VAL A 134 15.24 1.72 11.36
N LYS A 135 14.63 1.52 12.54
CA LYS A 135 15.05 2.21 13.76
C LYS A 135 16.51 1.91 14.11
N LYS A 136 16.91 0.63 14.10
CA LYS A 136 18.30 0.22 14.37
C LYS A 136 19.28 0.81 13.36
N GLN A 137 18.91 0.87 12.07
CA GLN A 137 19.74 1.52 11.05
C GLN A 137 19.86 3.03 11.30
N GLY A 138 18.78 3.70 11.72
CA GLY A 138 18.81 5.10 12.11
C GLY A 138 19.80 5.38 13.25
N GLU A 139 19.77 4.55 14.30
CA GLU A 139 20.71 4.63 15.42
C GLU A 139 22.18 4.41 14.98
N ALA A 140 22.40 3.44 14.09
CA ALA A 140 23.74 3.17 13.53
C ALA A 140 24.26 4.34 12.67
N ILE A 141 23.41 4.96 11.85
CA ILE A 141 23.76 6.14 11.05
C ILE A 141 24.13 7.31 11.96
N GLU A 142 23.37 7.56 13.03
CA GLU A 142 23.67 8.62 13.99
C GLU A 142 25.03 8.38 14.68
N ALA A 143 25.31 7.15 15.07
CA ALA A 143 26.61 6.77 15.65
C ALA A 143 27.76 7.00 14.66
N LEU A 144 27.60 6.62 13.39
CA LEU A 144 28.60 6.86 12.35
C LEU A 144 28.82 8.35 12.09
N GLN A 145 27.76 9.16 12.04
CA GLN A 145 27.88 10.61 11.89
C GLN A 145 28.69 11.24 13.04
N LYS A 146 28.43 10.82 14.29
CA LYS A 146 29.22 11.25 15.46
C LYS A 146 30.69 10.85 15.34
N ALA A 147 30.97 9.62 14.89
CA ALA A 147 32.34 9.13 14.69
C ALA A 147 33.08 9.93 13.60
N VAL A 148 32.43 10.20 12.47
CA VAL A 148 33.00 11.00 11.36
C VAL A 148 33.31 12.43 11.82
N LEU A 149 32.39 13.07 12.55
CA LEU A 149 32.63 14.41 13.10
C LEU A 149 33.81 14.43 14.08
N ARG A 150 33.93 13.40 14.93
CA ARG A 150 35.08 13.27 15.85
C ARG A 150 36.38 13.11 15.07
N LEU A 151 36.40 12.23 14.06
CA LEU A 151 37.57 12.01 13.22
C LEU A 151 37.98 13.30 12.50
N GLY A 152 37.03 14.05 11.95
CA GLY A 152 37.31 15.34 11.32
C GLY A 152 37.97 16.35 12.26
N ARG A 153 37.58 16.37 13.54
CA ARG A 153 38.24 17.21 14.56
C ARG A 153 39.66 16.75 14.86
N GLU A 154 39.88 15.44 15.00
CA GLU A 154 41.21 14.89 15.28
C GLU A 154 42.17 15.11 14.10
N VAL A 155 41.70 14.92 12.86
CA VAL A 155 42.49 15.25 11.65
C VAL A 155 42.84 16.73 11.62
N LYS A 156 41.91 17.64 11.94
CA LYS A 156 42.19 19.08 12.01
C LYS A 156 43.26 19.41 13.05
N LYS A 157 43.19 18.81 14.24
CA LYS A 157 44.21 18.99 15.30
C LYS A 157 45.57 18.50 14.82
N LEU A 158 45.64 17.30 14.25
CA LEU A 158 46.87 16.73 13.71
C LEU A 158 47.50 17.63 12.65
N SER A 159 46.69 18.18 11.73
CA SER A 159 47.19 19.13 10.72
C SER A 159 47.79 20.40 11.34
N ILE A 160 47.19 20.93 12.40
CA ILE A 160 47.72 22.10 13.12
C ILE A 160 49.03 21.73 13.83
N GLU A 161 49.06 20.62 14.55
CA GLU A 161 50.23 20.15 15.28
C GLU A 161 51.40 19.88 14.33
N LEU A 162 51.14 19.19 13.21
CA LEU A 162 52.12 18.93 12.17
C LEU A 162 52.66 20.22 11.57
N GLY A 163 51.79 21.18 11.22
CA GLY A 163 52.22 22.50 10.74
C GLY A 163 53.08 23.26 11.76
N SER A 164 52.77 23.16 13.05
CA SER A 164 53.59 23.76 14.12
C SER A 164 54.95 23.06 14.27
N PHE A 165 54.97 21.73 14.13
CA PHE A 165 56.19 20.92 14.21
C PHE A 165 57.11 21.21 13.03
N THR A 166 56.61 21.16 11.79
CA THR A 166 57.41 21.43 10.58
C THR A 166 57.96 22.85 10.58
N ASN A 167 57.18 23.84 11.03
CA ASN A 167 57.67 25.22 11.20
C ASN A 167 58.80 25.33 12.22
N ARG A 168 58.67 24.69 13.39
CA ARG A 168 59.73 24.69 14.42
C ARG A 168 60.98 23.95 13.95
N ALA A 169 60.80 22.78 13.35
CA ALA A 169 61.90 21.97 12.81
C ALA A 169 62.65 22.74 11.71
N GLY A 170 61.93 23.36 10.77
CA GLY A 170 62.51 24.18 9.71
C GLY A 170 63.37 25.33 10.25
N LYS A 171 62.80 26.16 11.15
CA LYS A 171 63.54 27.26 11.78
C LYS A 171 64.74 26.78 12.62
N GLY A 172 64.57 25.67 13.33
CA GLY A 172 65.64 25.06 14.14
C GLY A 172 66.81 24.60 13.28
N MET A 173 66.53 23.92 12.16
CA MET A 173 67.54 23.48 11.20
C MET A 173 68.25 24.64 10.53
N GLU A 174 67.50 25.65 10.06
CA GLU A 174 68.08 26.87 9.47
C GLU A 174 69.03 27.59 10.46
N LYS A 175 68.60 27.74 11.72
CA LYS A 175 69.43 28.33 12.78
C LYS A 175 70.67 27.50 13.09
N ALA A 176 70.58 26.16 13.07
CA ALA A 176 71.72 25.28 13.26
C ALA A 176 72.73 25.40 12.11
N MET A 177 72.25 25.41 10.86
CA MET A 177 73.08 25.60 9.66
C MET A 177 73.80 26.94 9.69
N LEU A 178 73.10 28.02 10.06
CA LEU A 178 73.69 29.35 10.23
C LEU A 178 74.79 29.36 11.31
N LYS A 179 74.58 28.69 12.45
CA LYS A 179 75.59 28.60 13.51
C LYS A 179 76.83 27.82 13.07
N LEU A 180 76.65 26.69 12.38
CA LEU A 180 77.76 25.91 11.82
C LEU A 180 78.55 26.73 10.81
N TYR A 181 77.86 27.42 9.91
CA TYR A 181 78.47 28.32 8.95
C TYR A 181 79.32 29.40 9.62
N ARG A 182 78.75 30.13 10.60
CA ARG A 182 79.51 31.14 11.38
C ARG A 182 80.74 30.53 12.04
N LYS A 183 80.63 29.33 12.62
CA LYS A 183 81.76 28.65 13.26
C LYS A 183 82.85 28.24 12.26
N SER A 184 82.47 27.80 11.07
CA SER A 184 83.42 27.47 9.99
C SER A 184 84.24 28.71 9.58
N LEU A 185 83.60 29.87 9.49
CA LEU A 185 84.29 31.13 9.17
C LEU A 185 85.33 31.51 10.23
N GLU A 186 84.97 31.41 11.53
CA GLU A 186 85.90 31.65 12.64
C GLU A 186 87.18 30.79 12.52
N LEU A 187 87.02 29.50 12.22
CA LEU A 187 88.13 28.56 12.11
C LEU A 187 89.07 28.86 10.94
N HIS A 188 88.56 29.45 9.87
CA HIS A 188 89.35 29.86 8.70
C HIS A 188 89.86 31.31 8.78
N SER A 189 89.91 31.89 9.99
CA SER A 189 90.42 33.25 10.23
C SER A 189 89.65 34.34 9.48
N VAL A 190 88.39 34.06 9.12
CA VAL A 190 87.44 35.06 8.61
C VAL A 190 86.62 35.54 9.80
N ASP A 191 86.73 36.82 10.14
CA ASP A 191 85.94 37.42 11.23
C ASP A 191 84.44 37.34 10.88
N PRO A 192 83.63 36.56 11.62
CA PRO A 192 82.20 36.42 11.35
C PRO A 192 81.43 37.74 11.53
N LYS A 193 81.99 38.72 12.26
CA LYS A 193 81.39 40.06 12.39
C LYS A 193 81.47 40.86 11.09
N LYS A 194 82.33 40.47 10.15
CA LYS A 194 82.37 41.02 8.79
C LYS A 194 81.32 40.38 7.86
N VAL A 195 80.75 39.23 8.23
CA VAL A 195 79.53 38.72 7.61
C VAL A 195 78.35 39.44 8.23
N ALA A 196 77.97 40.56 7.62
CA ALA A 196 76.87 41.35 8.13
C ALA A 196 75.54 40.62 7.85
N HIS A 197 74.68 40.50 8.87
CA HIS A 197 73.25 40.47 8.62
C HIS A 197 72.87 41.89 8.21
N GLY A 198 73.10 42.18 6.93
CA GLY A 198 73.08 43.52 6.40
C GLY A 198 71.73 43.83 5.78
N LYS A 199 71.47 45.13 5.63
CA LYS A 199 70.36 45.63 4.83
C LYS A 199 70.94 46.17 3.53
N ILE A 200 70.46 45.66 2.40
CA ILE A 200 70.68 46.30 1.11
C ILE A 200 69.46 47.13 0.76
N VAL A 201 69.68 48.42 0.54
CA VAL A 201 68.66 49.35 0.08
C VAL A 201 68.77 49.43 -1.44
N ASP A 202 67.64 49.38 -2.12
CA ASP A 202 67.58 49.59 -3.56
C ASP A 202 67.64 51.09 -3.87
N ASP A 203 68.85 51.65 -3.88
CA ASP A 203 69.05 53.09 -4.12
C ASP A 203 68.84 53.49 -5.60
N GLU A 204 69.09 52.55 -6.53
CA GLU A 204 69.01 52.77 -7.98
C GLU A 204 67.63 52.43 -8.56
N GLY A 205 66.72 51.83 -7.79
CA GLY A 205 65.37 51.48 -8.23
C GLY A 205 65.32 50.26 -9.15
N VAL A 206 66.22 49.31 -8.95
CA VAL A 206 66.33 48.06 -9.71
C VAL A 206 65.09 47.17 -9.54
N ILE A 207 64.43 47.28 -8.39
CA ILE A 207 63.25 46.55 -7.97
C ILE A 207 62.15 47.52 -7.54
N GLU A 208 62.44 48.33 -6.52
CA GLU A 208 61.55 49.35 -5.96
C GLU A 208 62.39 50.31 -5.11
N LYS A 209 62.56 51.54 -5.60
CA LYS A 209 63.50 52.50 -5.02
C LYS A 209 63.20 52.74 -3.52
N GLY A 210 64.20 52.55 -2.67
CA GLY A 210 64.11 52.71 -1.22
C GLY A 210 63.66 51.46 -0.44
N LYS A 211 63.34 50.35 -1.12
CA LYS A 211 63.03 49.08 -0.45
C LYS A 211 64.28 48.46 0.16
N VAL A 212 64.10 47.86 1.33
CA VAL A 212 65.18 47.30 2.14
C VAL A 212 65.07 45.78 2.19
N PHE A 213 66.17 45.09 1.86
CA PHE A 213 66.26 43.64 1.88
C PHE A 213 67.29 43.19 2.91
N GLU A 214 66.93 42.23 3.75
CA GLU A 214 67.86 41.57 4.68
C GLU A 214 68.62 40.49 3.93
N VAL A 215 69.95 40.58 3.97
CA VAL A 215 70.85 39.69 3.23
C VAL A 215 72.08 39.39 4.07
N ASP A 216 72.49 38.12 4.09
CA ASP A 216 73.75 37.69 4.67
C ASP A 216 74.84 37.77 3.59
N PHE A 217 75.79 38.68 3.74
CA PHE A 217 76.90 38.83 2.79
C PHE A 217 78.23 39.17 3.48
N TYR A 218 79.31 38.83 2.79
CA TYR A 218 80.68 39.05 3.22
C TYR A 218 81.44 39.79 2.12
N GLU A 219 81.98 40.95 2.45
CA GLU A 219 82.69 41.82 1.51
C GLU A 219 84.21 41.74 1.75
N THR A 220 84.97 41.49 0.69
CA THR A 220 86.43 41.60 0.64
C THR A 220 86.85 42.74 -0.27
N ASN A 221 88.16 42.93 -0.46
CA ASN A 221 88.67 43.97 -1.37
C ASN A 221 88.25 43.72 -2.83
N GLU A 222 88.15 42.46 -3.25
CA GLU A 222 87.88 42.07 -4.64
C GLU A 222 86.49 41.47 -4.88
N TYR A 223 85.91 40.83 -3.86
CA TYR A 223 84.67 40.06 -3.99
C TYR A 223 83.61 40.47 -2.97
N VAL A 224 82.35 40.33 -3.36
CA VAL A 224 81.21 40.30 -2.44
C VAL A 224 80.57 38.92 -2.52
N TYR A 225 80.60 38.20 -1.41
CA TYR A 225 80.02 36.89 -1.26
C TYR A 225 78.63 37.02 -0.64
N VAL A 226 77.60 36.56 -1.33
CA VAL A 226 76.21 36.59 -0.84
C VAL A 226 75.80 35.16 -0.53
N PHE A 227 75.25 34.94 0.66
CA PHE A 227 74.81 33.63 1.11
C PHE A 227 73.30 33.64 1.32
N GLU A 228 72.63 32.60 0.86
CA GLU A 228 71.25 32.31 1.22
C GLU A 228 71.17 30.91 1.79
N ILE A 229 70.69 30.83 3.03
CA ILE A 229 70.59 29.59 3.79
C ILE A 229 69.12 29.23 3.89
N LYS A 230 68.72 28.05 3.41
CA LYS A 230 67.32 27.59 3.43
C LYS A 230 67.22 26.14 3.86
N ASN A 231 66.12 25.77 4.50
CA ASN A 231 65.82 24.35 4.66
C ASN A 231 65.40 23.71 3.33
N PHE A 232 64.56 24.40 2.54
CA PHE A 232 64.15 23.95 1.20
C PHE A 232 64.25 25.11 0.20
N ALA A 233 65.00 24.89 -0.88
CA ALA A 233 65.16 25.83 -1.98
C ALA A 233 64.20 25.49 -3.12
N ASP A 234 63.18 26.34 -3.26
CA ASP A 234 62.10 26.24 -4.22
C ASP A 234 62.12 27.40 -5.23
N LYS A 235 61.06 27.54 -6.05
CA LYS A 235 60.94 28.65 -7.00
C LYS A 235 61.03 30.02 -6.32
N GLY A 236 60.46 30.17 -5.12
CA GLY A 236 60.54 31.42 -4.36
C GLY A 236 61.98 31.76 -3.98
N THR A 237 62.80 30.74 -3.68
CA THR A 237 64.24 30.91 -3.46
C THR A 237 64.95 31.40 -4.71
N TYR A 238 64.65 30.83 -5.87
CA TYR A 238 65.17 31.33 -7.15
C TYR A 238 64.83 32.81 -7.37
N ASP A 239 63.55 33.17 -7.25
CA ASP A 239 63.09 34.54 -7.46
C ASP A 239 63.81 35.54 -6.52
N GLN A 240 64.00 35.16 -5.25
CA GLN A 240 64.75 35.95 -4.26
C GLN A 240 66.22 36.12 -4.65
N ILE A 241 66.87 35.07 -5.14
CA ILE A 241 68.29 35.13 -5.54
C ILE A 241 68.50 36.02 -6.75
N ILE A 242 67.62 35.95 -7.76
CA ILE A 242 67.70 36.83 -8.94
C ILE A 242 67.59 38.30 -8.53
N VAL A 243 66.64 38.61 -7.63
CA VAL A 243 66.49 39.97 -7.09
C VAL A 243 67.78 40.43 -6.40
N ARG A 244 68.33 39.61 -5.50
CA ARG A 244 69.58 39.94 -4.78
C ARG A 244 70.76 40.10 -5.73
N LYS A 245 70.91 39.22 -6.72
CA LYS A 245 71.97 39.31 -7.73
C LYS A 245 71.96 40.67 -8.42
N LYS A 246 70.78 41.15 -8.83
CA LYS A 246 70.62 42.46 -9.47
C LYS A 246 70.99 43.61 -8.53
N LEU A 247 70.51 43.58 -7.29
CA LEU A 247 70.78 44.61 -6.28
C LEU A 247 72.27 44.71 -5.94
N PHE A 248 72.93 43.58 -5.68
CA PHE A 248 74.35 43.58 -5.38
C PHE A 248 75.19 44.04 -6.58
N SER A 249 74.81 43.66 -7.80
CA SER A 249 75.50 44.08 -9.03
C SER A 249 75.40 45.58 -9.27
N ALA A 250 74.24 46.17 -8.98
CA ALA A 250 74.04 47.62 -9.04
C ALA A 250 74.89 48.35 -7.98
N LYS A 251 74.90 47.86 -6.74
CA LYS A 251 75.61 48.49 -5.62
C LYS A 251 77.14 48.39 -5.73
N TYR A 252 77.65 47.24 -6.17
CA TYR A 252 79.08 46.92 -6.15
C TYR A 252 79.68 46.82 -7.54
N LYS A 253 79.74 47.96 -8.26
CA LYS A 253 80.21 48.03 -9.67
C LYS A 253 81.68 47.62 -9.87
N ASN A 254 82.51 47.77 -8.83
CA ASN A 254 83.95 47.54 -8.89
C ASN A 254 84.39 46.22 -8.25
N LYS A 255 83.45 45.38 -7.79
CA LYS A 255 83.74 44.11 -7.11
C LYS A 255 83.01 42.97 -7.79
N LYS A 256 83.60 41.77 -7.77
CA LYS A 256 82.97 40.57 -8.33
C LYS A 256 81.99 39.97 -7.32
N ILE A 257 80.82 39.55 -7.76
CA ILE A 257 79.79 39.00 -6.87
C ILE A 257 79.74 37.48 -7.02
N LYS A 258 79.78 36.77 -5.89
CA LYS A 258 79.59 35.32 -5.84
C LYS A 258 78.42 35.01 -4.92
N ILE A 259 77.47 34.22 -5.40
CA ILE A 259 76.26 33.90 -4.65
C ILE A 259 76.23 32.41 -4.36
N PHE A 260 75.95 32.06 -3.11
CA PHE A 260 75.84 30.69 -2.64
C PHE A 260 74.43 30.46 -2.10
N VAL A 261 73.79 29.37 -2.55
CA VAL A 261 72.56 28.86 -1.94
C VAL A 261 72.91 27.58 -1.21
N VAL A 262 72.83 27.63 0.11
CA VAL A 262 73.05 26.47 0.99
C VAL A 262 71.71 25.96 1.44
N ALA A 263 71.36 24.73 1.04
CA ALA A 263 70.06 24.15 1.35
C ALA A 263 70.12 22.70 1.84
N ASN A 264 69.20 22.28 2.71
CA ASN A 264 69.06 20.85 2.99
C ASN A 264 68.43 20.13 1.79
N PHE A 265 67.39 20.73 1.21
CA PHE A 265 66.68 20.21 0.06
C PHE A 265 66.61 21.27 -1.05
N VAL A 266 66.73 20.87 -2.31
CA VAL A 266 66.52 21.76 -3.47
C VAL A 266 65.77 21.05 -4.58
N ASP A 267 64.81 21.70 -5.20
CA ASP A 267 64.15 21.18 -6.41
C ASP A 267 65.15 21.12 -7.59
N GLU A 268 65.16 20.02 -8.35
CA GLU A 268 66.13 19.80 -9.42
C GLU A 268 66.08 20.90 -10.50
N LYS A 269 64.88 21.38 -10.85
CA LYS A 269 64.71 22.45 -11.84
C LYS A 269 65.20 23.77 -11.27
N VAL A 270 64.94 24.02 -9.99
CA VAL A 270 65.40 25.24 -9.29
C VAL A 270 66.92 25.25 -9.21
N LYS A 271 67.54 24.11 -8.86
CA LYS A 271 69.00 23.96 -8.81
C LYS A 271 69.64 24.30 -10.15
N LYS A 272 69.16 23.68 -11.24
CA LYS A 272 69.68 23.93 -12.60
C LYS A 272 69.59 25.41 -12.96
N LYS A 273 68.44 26.05 -12.73
CA LYS A 273 68.24 27.48 -13.01
C LYS A 273 69.16 28.38 -12.20
N LEU A 274 69.38 28.08 -10.93
CA LEU A 274 70.32 28.83 -10.08
C LEU A 274 71.76 28.70 -10.61
N GLU A 275 72.17 27.49 -10.97
CA GLU A 275 73.52 27.22 -11.51
C GLU A 275 73.75 27.90 -12.87
N GLU A 276 72.74 27.91 -13.76
CA GLU A 276 72.75 28.67 -15.03
C GLU A 276 72.96 30.17 -14.79
N GLU A 277 72.46 30.68 -13.67
CA GLU A 277 72.63 32.07 -13.23
C GLU A 277 73.97 32.32 -12.51
N GLY A 278 74.87 31.33 -12.49
CA GLY A 278 76.18 31.44 -11.84
C GLY A 278 76.13 31.43 -10.31
N VAL A 279 75.04 30.91 -9.73
CA VAL A 279 74.88 30.71 -8.29
C VAL A 279 75.41 29.33 -7.93
N GLU A 280 76.25 29.24 -6.91
CA GLU A 280 76.76 27.97 -6.42
C GLU A 280 75.76 27.35 -5.43
N VAL A 281 75.21 26.17 -5.78
CA VAL A 281 74.19 25.49 -4.97
C VAL A 281 74.83 24.35 -4.18
N ILE A 282 74.87 24.49 -2.86
CA ILE A 282 75.32 23.46 -1.92
C ILE A 282 74.08 22.86 -1.29
N ALA A 283 73.71 21.64 -1.69
CA ALA A 283 72.52 20.97 -1.20
C ALA A 283 72.81 19.59 -0.63
N SER A 284 72.14 19.22 0.47
CA SER A 284 72.23 17.85 0.99
C SER A 284 71.49 16.86 0.09
N HIS A 285 70.29 17.21 -0.40
CA HIS A 285 69.49 16.37 -1.28
C HIS A 285 68.83 17.20 -2.40
N VAL A 286 68.80 16.64 -3.60
CA VAL A 286 68.07 17.21 -4.75
C VAL A 286 66.76 16.43 -4.92
N ILE A 287 65.65 17.14 -4.84
CA ILE A 287 64.29 16.60 -5.01
C ILE A 287 63.90 16.75 -6.49
N LYS A 288 63.35 15.67 -7.07
CA LYS A 288 62.89 15.64 -8.47
C LYS A 288 61.51 16.27 -8.65
#